data_AF-A0A953I9H9-F1
#
_entry.id   AF-A0A953I9H9-F1
#
_cell.length_a   1.000
_cell.length_b   1.000
_cell.length_c   1.000
_cell.angle_alpha   90.00
_cell.angle_beta   90.00
_cell.angle_gamma   90.00
#
_symmetry.space_group_name_H-M   'P 1'
#
loop_
_entity.id
_entity.type
_entity.pdbx_description
1 polymer ?
#
loop_
_entity_poly.entity_id
_entity_poly.type
_entity_poly.pdbx_seq_one_letter_code
_entity_poly.pdbx_strand_id
1 'polypeptide(L)'
;MQDDNARKTPPPPKFSAGWLDEIITEAMRRGEFDNLPGKGRPLDLEKDEPDPYAREGSWVVNRILRENKAAPLWIELEKSIREDREWLATHPKDHPERQARIQELNDKIMLFNLNKPRGILDKLRYRE
;
A
#
# COMPACT_ATOMS: atom_id res chain seq x y z
N MET A 1 23.88 34.28 50.05
CA MET A 1 23.55 34.71 48.68
C MET A 1 23.92 33.54 47.77
N GLN A 2 22.91 32.69 47.52
CA GLN A 2 22.40 32.30 46.19
C GLN A 2 23.40 31.39 45.46
N ASP A 3 23.21 30.07 45.58
CA ASP A 3 22.34 29.22 44.74
C ASP A 3 22.72 29.33 43.26
N ASP A 4 23.23 28.22 42.70
CA ASP A 4 22.91 27.75 41.34
C ASP A 4 23.70 26.46 41.05
N ASN A 5 23.43 25.41 41.83
CA ASN A 5 23.76 24.05 41.43
C ASN A 5 22.71 23.59 40.40
N ALA A 6 22.90 24.02 39.15
CA ALA A 6 22.10 23.58 38.04
C ALA A 6 22.21 22.05 37.91
N ARG A 7 21.18 21.34 38.37
CA ARG A 7 20.96 19.92 38.08
C ARG A 7 20.90 19.78 36.57
N LYS A 8 22.04 19.51 35.94
CA LYS A 8 22.11 19.11 34.53
C LYS A 8 21.34 17.81 34.45
N THR A 9 20.09 17.87 34.00
CA THR A 9 19.34 16.68 33.62
C THR A 9 20.21 15.93 32.61
N PRO A 10 20.48 14.63 32.84
CA PRO A 10 21.24 13.86 31.88
C PRO A 10 20.53 13.94 30.53
N PRO A 11 21.29 14.08 29.42
CA PRO A 11 20.68 14.15 28.10
C PRO A 11 19.77 12.93 27.90
N PRO A 12 18.61 13.10 27.23
CA PRO A 12 17.71 11.98 26.98
C PRO A 12 18.51 10.86 26.33
N PRO A 13 18.35 9.60 26.77
CA PRO A 13 19.12 8.49 26.23
C PRO A 13 18.92 8.47 24.71
N LYS A 14 20.05 8.39 23.98
CA LYS A 14 20.01 8.16 22.54
C LYS A 14 19.29 6.84 22.34
N PHE A 15 18.20 6.83 21.57
CA PHE A 15 17.47 5.62 21.16
C PHE A 15 18.43 4.68 20.43
N SER A 16 19.15 3.86 21.17
CA SER A 16 20.08 2.85 20.66
C SER A 16 19.35 1.51 20.57
N ALA A 17 19.77 0.66 19.64
CA ALA A 17 19.21 -0.69 19.52
C ALA A 17 19.27 -1.46 20.85
N GLY A 18 20.40 -1.35 21.59
CA GLY A 18 20.56 -2.01 22.88
C GLY A 18 19.61 -1.52 23.97
N TRP A 19 19.29 -0.21 24.01
CA TRP A 19 18.30 0.31 24.97
C TRP A 19 16.88 -0.19 24.66
N LEU A 20 16.54 -0.30 23.36
CA LEU A 20 15.26 -0.85 22.94
C LEU A 20 15.14 -2.34 23.30
N ASP A 21 16.21 -3.11 23.10
CA ASP A 21 16.28 -4.52 23.46
C ASP A 21 16.10 -4.73 24.98
N GLU A 22 16.70 -3.88 25.82
CA GLU A 22 16.52 -3.92 27.28
C GLU A 22 15.06 -3.69 27.69
N ILE A 23 14.37 -2.73 27.05
CA ILE A 23 12.95 -2.46 27.30
C ILE A 23 12.09 -3.66 26.89
N ILE A 24 12.33 -4.21 25.70
CA ILE A 24 11.58 -5.39 25.21
C ILE A 24 11.79 -6.57 26.17
N THR A 25 13.03 -6.81 26.61
CA THR A 25 13.36 -7.90 27.53
C THR A 25 12.68 -7.76 28.88
N GLU A 26 12.66 -6.55 29.43
CA GLU A 26 11.99 -6.29 30.70
C GLU A 26 10.46 -6.42 30.60
N ALA A 27 9.86 -5.95 29.50
CA ALA A 27 8.43 -6.14 29.22
C ALA A 27 8.07 -7.64 29.03
N MET A 28 8.95 -8.44 28.39
CA MET A 28 8.82 -9.89 28.34
C MET A 28 8.86 -10.52 29.75
N ARG A 29 9.80 -10.11 30.61
CA ARG A 29 9.90 -10.62 31.99
C ARG A 29 8.64 -10.33 32.81
N ARG A 30 8.01 -9.18 32.60
CA ARG A 30 6.77 -8.77 33.27
C ARG A 30 5.52 -9.49 32.75
N GLY A 31 5.66 -10.31 31.71
CA GLY A 31 4.53 -11.00 31.10
C GLY A 31 3.60 -10.06 30.33
N GLU A 32 4.06 -8.87 29.92
CA GLU A 32 3.22 -7.91 29.19
C GLU A 32 2.76 -8.47 27.83
N PHE A 33 3.47 -9.45 27.29
CA PHE A 33 3.12 -10.17 26.06
C PHE A 33 2.26 -11.43 26.30
N ASP A 34 1.96 -11.78 27.56
CA ASP A 34 1.36 -13.08 27.86
C ASP A 34 -0.10 -13.23 27.47
N ASN A 35 -0.82 -12.12 27.35
CA ASN A 35 -2.24 -12.08 26.99
C ASN A 35 -2.49 -11.26 25.71
N LEU A 36 -1.56 -11.33 24.75
CA LEU A 36 -1.78 -10.68 23.46
C LEU A 36 -2.94 -11.32 22.70
N PRO A 37 -3.79 -10.50 22.03
CA PRO A 37 -4.78 -11.01 21.10
C PRO A 37 -4.09 -11.90 20.05
N GLY A 38 -4.53 -13.15 19.93
CA GLY A 38 -3.99 -14.11 18.96
C GLY A 38 -2.81 -14.96 19.45
N LYS A 39 -2.31 -14.80 20.69
CA LYS A 39 -1.24 -15.66 21.24
C LYS A 39 -1.60 -17.15 21.13
N GLY A 40 -0.69 -17.93 20.55
CA GLY A 40 -0.85 -19.39 20.38
C GLY A 40 -1.82 -19.81 19.27
N ARG A 41 -2.43 -18.87 18.54
CA ARG A 41 -3.25 -19.18 17.36
C ARG A 41 -2.38 -19.14 16.10
N PRO A 42 -2.73 -19.91 15.05
CA PRO A 42 -2.11 -19.75 13.74
C PRO A 42 -2.24 -18.30 13.24
N LEU A 43 -1.20 -17.80 12.58
CA LEU A 43 -1.22 -16.51 11.89
C LEU A 43 -2.24 -16.55 10.75
N ASP A 44 -2.95 -15.45 10.54
CA ASP A 44 -3.82 -15.28 9.38
C ASP A 44 -2.97 -14.76 8.22
N LEU A 45 -2.41 -15.67 7.41
CA LEU A 45 -1.51 -15.32 6.31
C LEU A 45 -2.18 -14.44 5.23
N GLU A 46 -3.51 -14.42 5.16
CA GLU A 46 -4.23 -13.51 4.25
C GLU A 46 -4.21 -12.06 4.75
N LYS A 47 -4.08 -11.86 6.07
CA LYS A 47 -4.21 -10.57 6.75
C LYS A 47 -2.90 -10.01 7.27
N ASP A 48 -2.03 -10.91 7.73
CA ASP A 48 -0.83 -10.61 8.51
C ASP A 48 0.46 -10.72 7.68
N GLU A 49 0.41 -11.32 6.49
CA GLU A 49 1.58 -11.46 5.62
C GLU A 49 1.56 -10.44 4.46
N PRO A 50 2.65 -9.68 4.25
CA PRO A 50 2.92 -9.05 2.96
C PRO A 50 2.95 -10.15 1.90
N ASP A 51 2.10 -10.06 0.88
CA ASP A 51 2.19 -10.91 -0.30
C ASP A 51 3.67 -11.02 -0.73
N PRO A 52 4.26 -12.23 -0.80
CA PRO A 52 5.68 -12.42 -1.05
C PRO A 52 6.12 -11.92 -2.43
N TYR A 53 5.17 -11.69 -3.34
CA TYR A 53 5.40 -11.07 -4.65
C TYR A 53 5.15 -9.56 -4.64
N ALA A 54 4.66 -9.00 -3.53
CA ALA A 54 4.41 -7.59 -3.39
C ALA A 54 5.71 -6.83 -3.08
N ARG A 55 5.78 -5.60 -3.60
CA ARG A 55 6.93 -4.73 -3.37
C ARG A 55 7.06 -4.42 -1.88
N GLU A 56 8.28 -4.38 -1.38
CA GLU A 56 8.56 -3.99 0.00
C GLU A 56 7.83 -2.67 0.36
N GLY A 57 7.10 -2.70 1.48
CA GLY A 57 6.28 -1.57 1.96
C GLY A 57 4.89 -1.43 1.33
N SER A 58 4.49 -2.23 0.33
CA SER A 58 3.14 -2.13 -0.26
C SER A 58 2.04 -2.86 0.53
N TRP A 59 2.40 -3.63 1.56
CA TRP A 59 1.46 -4.44 2.35
C TRP A 59 0.38 -3.59 3.02
N VAL A 60 0.74 -2.43 3.59
CA VAL A 60 -0.20 -1.52 4.25
C VAL A 60 -1.25 -1.01 3.27
N VAL A 61 -0.81 -0.58 2.09
CA VAL A 61 -1.69 -0.07 1.03
C VAL A 61 -2.64 -1.16 0.56
N ASN A 62 -2.13 -2.37 0.30
CA ASN A 62 -2.93 -3.51 -0.12
C ASN A 62 -3.95 -3.92 0.96
N ARG A 63 -3.57 -3.84 2.24
CA ARG A 63 -4.46 -4.11 3.37
C ARG A 63 -5.59 -3.09 3.47
N ILE A 64 -5.29 -1.79 3.41
CA ILE A 64 -6.29 -0.72 3.45
C ILE A 64 -7.30 -0.90 2.30
N LEU A 65 -6.82 -1.17 1.09
CA LEU A 65 -7.69 -1.39 -0.07
C LEU A 65 -8.61 -2.60 0.12
N ARG A 66 -8.07 -3.74 0.58
CA ARG A 66 -8.85 -4.95 0.86
C ARG A 66 -9.92 -4.72 1.94
N GLU A 67 -9.57 -4.09 3.05
CA GLU A 67 -10.50 -3.81 4.15
C GLU A 67 -11.66 -2.89 3.70
N ASN A 68 -11.40 -1.98 2.77
CA ASN A 68 -12.41 -1.08 2.19
C ASN A 68 -13.13 -1.65 0.96
N LYS A 69 -12.85 -2.91 0.57
CA LYS A 69 -13.36 -3.54 -0.67
C LYS A 69 -13.11 -2.68 -1.92
N ALA A 70 -12.01 -1.93 -1.90
CA ALA A 70 -11.60 -1.04 -2.97
C ALA A 70 -10.49 -1.69 -3.82
N ALA A 71 -10.46 -1.38 -5.10
CA ALA A 71 -9.40 -1.81 -5.98
C ALA A 71 -8.33 -0.70 -6.10
N PRO A 72 -7.06 -1.05 -6.34
CA PRO A 72 -6.08 -0.06 -6.78
C PRO A 72 -6.58 0.69 -8.02
N LEU A 73 -6.28 1.98 -8.10
CA LEU A 73 -6.73 2.87 -9.19
C LEU A 73 -6.47 2.29 -10.59
N TRP A 74 -5.32 1.67 -10.83
CA TRP A 74 -4.99 1.09 -12.13
C TRP A 74 -5.92 -0.07 -12.53
N ILE A 75 -6.44 -0.86 -11.57
CA ILE A 75 -7.43 -1.91 -11.85
C ILE A 75 -8.76 -1.28 -12.29
N GLU A 76 -9.20 -0.23 -11.59
CA GLU A 76 -10.43 0.48 -11.92
C GLU A 76 -10.34 1.14 -13.29
N LEU A 77 -9.21 1.77 -13.59
CA LEU A 77 -8.91 2.35 -14.89
C LEU A 77 -8.91 1.29 -16.00
N GLU A 78 -8.30 0.12 -15.78
CA GLU A 78 -8.33 -0.97 -16.77
C GLU A 78 -9.77 -1.39 -17.11
N LYS A 79 -10.62 -1.54 -16.08
CA LYS A 79 -12.03 -1.85 -16.27
C LYS A 79 -12.74 -0.77 -17.09
N SER A 80 -12.57 0.50 -16.71
CA SER A 80 -13.22 1.62 -17.42
C SER A 80 -12.73 1.78 -18.86
N ILE A 81 -11.42 1.61 -19.11
CA ILE A 81 -10.84 1.61 -20.45
C ILE A 81 -11.45 0.51 -21.32
N ARG A 82 -11.65 -0.69 -20.77
CA ARG A 82 -12.29 -1.80 -21.49
C ARG A 82 -13.72 -1.47 -21.87
N GLU A 83 -14.50 -0.91 -20.94
CA GLU A 83 -15.90 -0.49 -21.18
C GLU A 83 -15.97 0.59 -22.26
N ASP A 84 -15.10 1.60 -22.21
CA ASP A 84 -15.07 2.66 -23.23
C ASP A 84 -14.69 2.12 -24.62
N ARG A 85 -13.75 1.17 -24.68
CA ARG A 85 -13.37 0.52 -25.94
C ARG A 85 -14.51 -0.30 -26.53
N GLU A 86 -15.24 -1.03 -25.69
CA GLU A 86 -16.42 -1.79 -26.11
C GLU A 86 -17.54 -0.87 -26.59
N TRP A 87 -17.77 0.23 -25.89
CA TRP A 87 -18.72 1.25 -26.31
C TRP A 87 -18.34 1.82 -27.69
N LEU A 88 -17.08 2.20 -27.91
CA LEU A 88 -16.60 2.71 -29.19
C LEU A 88 -16.65 1.69 -30.33
N ALA A 89 -16.55 0.39 -30.01
CA ALA A 89 -16.65 -0.70 -30.98
C ALA A 89 -18.09 -0.96 -31.42
N THR A 90 -19.06 -0.75 -30.52
CA THR A 90 -20.48 -1.03 -30.75
C THR A 90 -21.26 0.15 -31.31
N HIS A 91 -20.78 1.38 -31.09
CA HIS A 91 -21.50 2.59 -31.51
C HIS A 91 -21.03 3.13 -32.88
N PRO A 92 -21.91 3.80 -33.64
CA PRO A 92 -21.59 4.43 -34.93
C PRO A 92 -20.46 5.46 -34.86
N LYS A 93 -19.77 5.68 -35.98
CA LYS A 93 -18.64 6.62 -36.06
C LYS A 93 -19.05 8.09 -35.98
N ASP A 94 -20.28 8.39 -36.37
CA ASP A 94 -20.92 9.71 -36.39
C ASP A 94 -21.69 10.03 -35.11
N HIS A 95 -21.64 9.16 -34.09
CA HIS A 95 -22.31 9.40 -32.82
C HIS A 95 -21.81 10.72 -32.18
N PRO A 96 -22.69 11.63 -31.76
CA PRO A 96 -22.32 12.98 -31.32
C PRO A 96 -21.35 12.99 -30.14
N GLU A 97 -21.47 12.00 -29.24
CA GLU A 97 -20.61 11.88 -28.05
C GLU A 97 -19.28 11.15 -28.31
N ARG A 98 -19.07 10.61 -29.52
CA ARG A 98 -17.93 9.72 -29.79
C ARG A 98 -16.59 10.42 -29.55
N GLN A 99 -16.48 11.67 -29.98
CA GLN A 99 -15.23 12.43 -29.85
C GLN A 99 -14.90 12.74 -28.38
N ALA A 100 -15.92 13.09 -27.58
CA ALA A 100 -15.76 13.29 -26.15
C ALA A 100 -15.32 11.99 -25.46
N ARG A 101 -15.95 10.86 -25.81
CA ARG A 101 -15.59 9.55 -25.26
C ARG A 101 -14.17 9.10 -25.62
N ILE A 102 -13.71 9.42 -26.82
CA ILE A 102 -12.31 9.18 -27.23
C ILE A 102 -11.34 10.01 -26.36
N GLN A 103 -11.67 11.27 -26.08
CA GLN A 103 -10.84 12.10 -25.22
C GLN A 103 -10.77 11.54 -23.80
N GLU A 104 -11.91 11.18 -23.21
CA GLU A 104 -11.97 10.55 -21.90
C GLU A 104 -11.16 9.25 -21.85
N LEU A 105 -11.28 8.42 -22.89
CA LEU A 105 -10.51 7.19 -23.01
C LEU A 105 -9.00 7.47 -23.05
N ASN A 106 -8.57 8.47 -23.81
CA ASN A 106 -7.15 8.86 -23.89
C ASN A 106 -6.63 9.33 -22.53
N ASP A 107 -7.41 10.13 -21.81
CA ASP A 107 -7.05 10.63 -20.48
C ASP A 107 -6.93 9.47 -19.47
N LYS A 108 -7.88 8.52 -19.52
CA LYS A 108 -7.83 7.30 -18.70
C LYS A 108 -6.61 6.43 -19.04
N ILE A 109 -6.29 6.26 -20.32
CA ILE A 109 -5.09 5.53 -20.77
C ILE A 109 -3.82 6.21 -20.26
N MET A 110 -3.73 7.53 -20.35
CA MET A 110 -2.60 8.29 -19.82
C MET A 110 -2.45 8.08 -18.32
N LEU A 111 -3.54 8.23 -17.56
CA LEU A 111 -3.52 8.03 -16.11
C LEU A 111 -3.18 6.59 -15.72
N PHE A 112 -3.67 5.60 -16.47
CA PHE A 112 -3.35 4.20 -16.29
C PHE A 112 -1.85 3.95 -16.50
N ASN A 113 -1.27 4.48 -17.59
CA ASN A 113 0.16 4.33 -17.88
C ASN A 113 1.06 4.95 -16.80
N LEU A 114 0.60 6.01 -16.13
CA LEU A 114 1.32 6.66 -15.03
C LEU A 114 1.22 5.88 -13.70
N ASN A 115 0.07 5.28 -13.42
CA ASN A 115 -0.21 4.65 -12.11
C ASN A 115 0.04 3.13 -12.09
N LYS A 116 0.11 2.49 -13.26
CA LYS A 116 0.40 1.07 -13.36
C LYS A 116 1.82 0.78 -12.83
N PRO A 117 1.99 -0.15 -11.87
CA PRO A 117 3.31 -0.57 -11.42
C PRO A 117 4.14 -1.12 -12.60
N ARG A 118 5.31 -0.52 -12.85
CA ARG A 118 6.27 -1.01 -13.86
C ARG A 118 6.82 -2.37 -13.44
N GLY A 119 6.96 -3.30 -14.40
CA GLY A 119 7.58 -4.62 -14.18
C GLY A 119 6.66 -5.75 -13.67
N ILE A 120 5.44 -5.45 -13.19
CA ILE A 120 4.49 -6.49 -12.74
C ILE A 120 3.55 -6.93 -13.87
N LEU A 121 3.11 -5.99 -14.70
CA LEU A 121 2.04 -6.21 -15.69
C LEU A 121 2.47 -5.84 -17.12
N ASP A 122 3.74 -5.55 -17.32
CA ASP A 122 4.27 -5.38 -18.67
C ASP A 122 4.32 -6.77 -19.29
N LYS A 123 3.34 -7.07 -20.15
CA LYS A 123 3.40 -8.27 -20.99
C LYS A 123 4.77 -8.23 -21.65
N LEU A 124 5.66 -9.17 -21.29
CA LEU A 124 6.79 -9.56 -22.12
C LEU A 124 6.18 -9.80 -23.51
N ARG A 125 6.27 -8.82 -24.39
CA ARG A 125 5.95 -9.02 -25.79
C ARG A 125 7.05 -9.92 -26.32
N TYR A 126 6.86 -11.23 -26.19
CA TYR A 126 7.56 -12.17 -27.05
C TYR A 126 7.15 -11.77 -28.47
N ARG A 127 8.10 -11.22 -29.21
CA ARG A 127 7.98 -11.05 -30.66
C ARG A 127 7.97 -12.47 -31.23
N GLU A 128 6.83 -12.88 -31.78
CA GLU A 128 6.76 -13.94 -32.80
C GLU A 128 7.10 -13.33 -34.16
#